data_AF-A0A0A2XNL6-F1
#
_entry.id   AF-A0A0A2XNL6-F1
#
_cell.length_a   1.000
_cell.length_b   1.000
_cell.length_c   1.000
_cell.angle_alpha   90.00
_cell.angle_beta   90.00
_cell.angle_gamma   90.00
#
_symmetry.space_group_name_H-M   'P 1'
#
loop_
_entity.id
_entity.type
_entity.pdbx_description
1 polymer ?
#
loop_
_entity_poly.entity_id
_entity_poly.type
_entity_poly.pdbx_seq_one_letter_code
_entity_poly.pdbx_strand_id
1 'polypeptide(L)'
;MDNLVYSQFCEINLDDPFFDSLKSDYKEFSIWFHRKNSDYAYVLYGQYGIDGFLYLKFENEVTDIIPPIYNKHILKVGTFKFNPRGTLRGQRFIKKILDIAIANRVELVYQIMCRKTPSFRAEI
;
A
#
# COMPACT_ATOMS: atom_id res chain seq x y z
N MET A 1 4.79 -4.67 -16.40
CA MET A 1 3.72 -3.89 -15.72
C MET A 1 4.12 -2.46 -15.98
N ASP A 2 3.81 -1.99 -17.19
CA ASP A 2 4.81 -1.20 -17.94
C ASP A 2 4.96 0.24 -17.42
N ASN A 3 4.11 0.63 -16.46
CA ASN A 3 4.10 1.93 -15.79
C ASN A 3 4.12 1.82 -14.25
N LEU A 4 4.60 0.70 -13.69
CA LEU A 4 4.81 0.58 -12.24
C LEU A 4 6.21 1.09 -11.89
N VAL A 5 6.28 2.24 -11.24
CA VAL A 5 7.52 2.93 -10.86
C VAL A 5 7.75 2.79 -9.36
N TYR A 6 9.00 2.73 -8.92
CA TYR A 6 9.37 2.83 -7.52
C TYR A 6 9.90 4.25 -7.27
N SER A 7 9.10 5.08 -6.60
CA SER A 7 9.30 6.52 -6.48
C SER A 7 9.39 6.95 -5.03
N GLN A 8 10.17 7.99 -4.76
CA GLN A 8 10.23 8.58 -3.43
C GLN A 8 8.94 9.36 -3.15
N PHE A 9 8.45 9.36 -1.91
CA PHE A 9 7.19 10.04 -1.58
C PHE A 9 7.17 11.52 -1.96
N CYS A 10 8.29 12.23 -1.80
CA CYS A 10 8.39 13.64 -2.16
C CYS A 10 8.25 13.93 -3.66
N GLU A 11 8.41 12.91 -4.52
CA GLU A 11 8.25 13.01 -5.98
C GLU A 11 6.82 12.68 -6.43
N ILE A 12 5.98 12.14 -5.53
CA ILE A 12 4.63 11.69 -5.85
C ILE A 12 3.66 12.85 -5.61
N ASN A 13 2.90 13.20 -6.65
CA ASN A 13 1.88 14.24 -6.56
C ASN A 13 0.74 13.84 -5.62
N LEU A 14 0.78 14.30 -4.37
CA LEU A 14 -0.26 14.05 -3.37
C LEU A 14 -1.60 14.74 -3.73
N ASP A 15 -1.60 15.74 -4.60
CA ASP A 15 -2.80 16.44 -5.08
C ASP A 15 -3.46 15.72 -6.27
N ASP A 16 -2.94 14.58 -6.71
CA ASP A 16 -3.64 13.71 -7.65
C ASP A 16 -4.98 13.24 -7.05
N PRO A 17 -6.11 13.34 -7.77
CA PRO A 17 -7.44 12.91 -7.29
C PRO A 17 -7.50 11.46 -6.82
N PHE A 18 -6.55 10.61 -7.23
CA PHE A 18 -6.35 9.28 -6.68
C PHE A 18 -6.29 9.28 -5.14
N PHE A 19 -5.71 10.31 -4.51
CA PHE A 19 -5.56 10.36 -3.05
C PHE A 19 -6.79 10.92 -2.32
N ASP A 20 -7.77 11.50 -3.02
CA ASP A 20 -8.91 12.18 -2.38
C ASP A 20 -9.70 11.25 -1.45
N SER A 21 -9.97 10.02 -1.89
CA SER A 21 -10.66 9.07 -1.02
C SER A 21 -9.82 8.66 0.19
N LEU A 22 -8.49 8.60 0.06
CA LEU A 22 -7.61 8.26 1.19
C LEU A 22 -7.57 9.39 2.22
N LYS A 23 -7.52 10.64 1.75
CA LYS A 23 -7.63 11.84 2.60
C LYS A 23 -8.99 11.91 3.30
N SER A 24 -10.06 11.49 2.61
CA SER A 24 -11.42 11.46 3.18
C SER A 24 -11.59 10.34 4.23
N ASP A 25 -11.09 9.14 3.94
CA ASP A 25 -11.22 7.97 4.83
C ASP A 25 -10.30 8.06 6.06
N TYR A 26 -9.15 8.72 5.91
CA TYR A 26 -8.15 8.90 6.97
C TYR A 26 -7.72 10.37 7.03
N LYS A 27 -8.30 11.13 7.97
CA LYS A 27 -8.08 12.59 8.10
C LYS A 27 -6.61 13.00 8.19
N GLU A 28 -5.77 12.15 8.78
CA GLU A 28 -4.34 12.42 8.94
C GLU A 28 -3.48 11.90 7.76
N PHE A 29 -4.09 11.36 6.70
CA PHE A 29 -3.38 10.75 5.57
C PHE A 29 -2.34 11.70 4.98
N SER A 30 -2.69 12.97 4.76
CA SER A 30 -1.76 13.95 4.22
C SER A 30 -0.56 14.15 5.16
N ILE A 31 -0.78 14.27 6.47
CA ILE A 31 0.30 14.43 7.46
C ILE A 31 1.18 13.18 7.46
N TRP A 32 0.58 11.99 7.48
CA TRP A 32 1.28 10.72 7.38
C TRP A 32 2.12 10.63 6.10
N PHE A 33 1.59 11.05 4.95
CA PHE A 33 2.28 11.03 3.67
C PHE A 33 3.52 11.93 3.66
N HIS A 34 3.41 13.15 4.20
CA HIS A 34 4.56 14.06 4.29
C HIS A 34 5.63 13.55 5.26
N ARG A 35 5.24 12.87 6.36
CA ARG A 35 6.19 12.20 7.25
C ARG A 35 6.97 11.07 6.56
N LYS A 36 6.50 10.64 5.38
CA LYS A 36 7.08 9.58 4.57
C LYS A 36 7.94 10.10 3.43
N ASN A 37 8.21 11.40 3.34
CA ASN A 37 8.97 12.02 2.25
C ASN A 37 10.28 11.34 1.86
N SER A 38 11.01 10.74 2.81
CA SER A 38 12.26 10.01 2.54
C SER A 38 12.05 8.57 2.06
N ASP A 39 10.87 8.00 2.32
CA ASP A 39 10.52 6.62 2.02
C ASP A 39 10.11 6.50 0.54
N TYR A 40 9.93 5.27 0.08
CA TYR A 40 9.59 4.95 -1.30
C TYR A 40 8.30 4.15 -1.37
N ALA A 41 7.55 4.34 -2.46
CA ALA A 41 6.36 3.57 -2.78
C ALA A 41 6.38 3.11 -4.24
N TYR A 42 5.66 2.03 -4.51
CA TYR A 42 5.33 1.64 -5.87
C TYR A 42 4.11 2.42 -6.35
N VAL A 43 4.25 3.14 -7.46
CA VAL A 43 3.20 3.95 -8.07
C VAL A 43 2.92 3.44 -9.46
N LEU A 44 1.66 3.12 -9.74
CA LEU A 44 1.21 2.74 -11.07
C LEU A 44 0.60 3.96 -11.74
N TYR A 45 1.22 4.40 -12.83
CA TYR A 45 0.71 5.52 -13.63
C TYR A 45 -0.17 5.02 -14.79
N GLY A 46 -1.38 5.56 -14.85
CA GLY A 46 -2.30 5.40 -15.97
C GLY A 46 -2.21 6.53 -16.98
N GLN A 47 -3.17 6.59 -17.89
CA GLN A 47 -3.26 7.65 -18.90
C GLN A 47 -3.55 9.04 -18.31
N TYR A 48 -4.25 9.09 -17.17
CA TYR A 48 -4.82 10.32 -16.61
C TYR A 48 -4.33 10.63 -15.19
N GLY A 49 -3.22 10.03 -14.75
CA GLY A 49 -2.71 10.17 -13.38
C GLY A 49 -2.47 8.83 -12.71
N ILE A 50 -2.57 8.79 -11.38
CA ILE A 50 -2.26 7.61 -10.59
C ILE A 50 -3.41 6.59 -10.64
N ASP A 51 -3.07 5.35 -10.98
CA ASP A 51 -3.98 4.20 -10.99
C ASP A 51 -3.75 3.26 -9.81
N GLY A 52 -2.62 3.36 -9.12
CA GLY A 52 -2.33 2.51 -7.97
C GLY A 52 -1.15 3.00 -7.16
N PHE A 53 -1.20 2.68 -5.88
CA PHE A 53 -0.21 3.05 -4.89
C PHE A 53 -0.02 1.89 -3.92
N LEU A 54 1.23 1.47 -3.72
CA LEU A 54 1.62 0.42 -2.80
C LEU A 54 2.84 0.88 -2.00
N TYR A 55 2.63 1.16 -0.72
CA TYR A 55 3.68 1.41 0.25
C TYR A 55 3.92 0.15 1.10
N LEU A 56 5.19 -0.27 1.14
CA LEU A 56 5.66 -1.43 1.89
C LEU A 56 6.70 -1.00 2.92
N LYS A 57 6.70 -1.66 4.07
CA LYS A 57 7.66 -1.40 5.14
C LYS A 57 8.13 -2.72 5.76
N PHE A 58 9.45 -2.89 5.88
CA PHE A 58 10.03 -3.99 6.64
C PHE A 58 10.01 -3.68 8.14
N GLU A 59 9.64 -4.67 8.94
CA GLU A 59 9.54 -4.58 10.40
C GLU A 59 10.09 -5.88 11.02
N ASN A 60 10.63 -5.79 12.25
CA ASN A 60 11.14 -6.95 12.99
C ASN A 60 10.22 -7.37 14.15
N GLU A 61 9.29 -6.49 14.53
CA GLU A 61 8.33 -6.67 15.60
C GLU A 61 7.05 -5.87 15.32
N VAL A 62 5.93 -6.34 15.87
CA VAL A 62 4.62 -5.69 15.85
C VAL A 62 4.03 -5.81 17.24
N THR A 63 4.04 -4.72 18.00
CA THR A 63 3.70 -4.69 19.43
C THR A 63 2.30 -4.16 19.72
N ASP A 64 1.64 -3.59 18.72
CA ASP A 64 0.32 -2.96 18.78
C ASP A 64 -0.84 -3.93 18.51
N ILE A 65 -0.57 -5.24 18.47
CA ILE A 65 -1.56 -6.32 18.29
C ILE A 65 -1.43 -7.37 19.39
N ILE A 66 -2.47 -8.19 19.57
CA ILE A 66 -2.52 -9.26 20.58
C ILE A 66 -2.78 -10.62 19.89
N PRO A 67 -1.88 -11.61 20.01
CA PRO A 67 -0.57 -11.52 20.67
C PRO A 67 0.44 -10.68 19.87
N PRO A 68 1.37 -9.99 20.54
CA PRO A 68 2.43 -9.26 19.85
C PRO A 68 3.36 -10.23 19.11
N ILE A 69 3.97 -9.74 18.03
CA ILE A 69 4.86 -10.52 17.17
C ILE A 69 6.28 -9.99 17.33
N TYR A 70 7.23 -10.86 17.65
CA TYR A 70 8.64 -10.53 17.83
C TYR A 70 9.52 -11.44 17.01
N ASN A 71 10.75 -10.98 16.72
CA ASN A 71 11.82 -11.76 16.10
C ASN A 71 11.40 -12.43 14.79
N LYS A 72 10.67 -11.72 13.94
CA LYS A 72 10.29 -12.18 12.61
C LYS A 72 10.68 -11.17 11.55
N HIS A 73 11.06 -11.65 10.37
CA HIS A 73 11.13 -10.77 9.20
C HIS A 73 9.71 -10.49 8.69
N ILE A 74 9.22 -9.27 8.89
CA ILE A 74 7.84 -8.89 8.59
C ILE A 74 7.81 -7.87 7.46
N LEU A 75 6.87 -8.05 6.53
CA LEU A 75 6.54 -7.06 5.51
C LEU A 75 5.14 -6.50 5.76
N LYS A 76 5.08 -5.27 6.23
CA LYS A 76 3.84 -4.53 6.35
C LYS A 76 3.43 -3.95 5.01
N VAL A 77 2.21 -4.24 4.59
CA VAL A 77 1.52 -3.49 3.52
C VAL A 77 0.89 -2.27 4.18
N GLY A 78 1.61 -1.14 4.14
CA GLY A 78 1.23 0.07 4.87
C GLY A 78 0.04 0.79 4.22
N THR A 79 0.10 0.99 2.91
CA THR A 79 -1.02 1.54 2.14
C THR A 79 -1.07 0.81 0.82
N PHE A 80 -2.23 0.24 0.49
CA PHE A 80 -2.48 -0.36 -0.79
C PHE A 80 -3.84 0.11 -1.31
N LYS A 81 -3.82 0.78 -2.45
CA LYS A 81 -5.01 1.21 -3.18
C LYS A 81 -4.74 1.10 -4.67
N PHE A 82 -5.74 0.71 -5.43
CA PHE A 82 -5.72 0.78 -6.89
C PHE A 82 -7.11 1.08 -7.43
N ASN A 83 -7.18 1.69 -8.61
CA ASN A 83 -8.42 1.94 -9.33
C ASN A 83 -8.65 0.79 -10.33
N PRO A 84 -9.66 -0.08 -10.14
CA PRO A 84 -9.92 -1.18 -11.05
C PRO A 84 -10.39 -0.64 -12.41
N ARG A 85 -9.79 -1.15 -13.49
CA ARG A 85 -10.19 -0.82 -14.88
C ARG A 85 -10.50 -2.09 -15.70
N GLY A 86 -11.08 -3.12 -15.07
CA GLY A 86 -11.40 -4.39 -15.74
C GLY A 86 -10.18 -5.19 -16.21
N THR A 87 -9.05 -5.10 -15.49
CA THR A 87 -7.80 -5.81 -15.83
C THR A 87 -7.24 -6.57 -14.62
N LEU A 88 -6.36 -7.54 -14.86
CA LEU A 88 -5.66 -8.31 -13.81
C LEU A 88 -4.57 -7.49 -13.07
N ARG A 89 -4.62 -6.15 -13.11
CA ARG A 89 -3.61 -5.28 -12.49
C ARG A 89 -3.58 -5.42 -10.97
N GLY A 90 -4.74 -5.61 -10.32
CA GLY A 90 -4.81 -5.87 -8.88
C GLY A 90 -4.05 -7.15 -8.48
N GLN A 91 -4.21 -8.24 -9.23
CA GLN A 91 -3.49 -9.50 -8.98
C GLN A 91 -1.97 -9.33 -9.14
N ARG A 92 -1.53 -8.47 -10.06
CA ARG A 92 -0.10 -8.18 -10.23
C ARG A 92 0.50 -7.39 -9.05
N PHE A 93 -0.29 -6.56 -8.36
CA PHE A 93 0.15 -5.96 -7.09
C PHE A 93 0.35 -7.03 -6.02
N ILE A 94 -0.58 -7.97 -5.89
CA ILE A 94 -0.42 -9.10 -4.97
C ILE A 94 0.83 -9.91 -5.31
N LYS A 95 1.02 -10.25 -6.59
CA LYS A 95 2.27 -10.88 -7.05
C LYS A 95 3.50 -10.07 -6.67
N LYS A 96 3.49 -8.74 -6.84
CA LYS A 96 4.62 -7.87 -6.50
C LYS A 96 4.94 -7.92 -5.00
N ILE A 97 3.92 -7.90 -4.13
CA ILE A 97 4.08 -8.04 -2.68
C ILE A 97 4.73 -9.38 -2.35
N LEU A 98 4.22 -10.47 -2.94
CA LEU A 98 4.75 -11.82 -2.72
C LEU A 98 6.18 -11.98 -3.26
N ASP A 99 6.49 -11.43 -4.43
CA ASP A 99 7.84 -11.48 -5.01
C ASP A 99 8.85 -10.80 -4.07
N ILE A 100 8.49 -9.65 -3.49
CA ILE A 100 9.33 -8.94 -2.52
C ILE A 100 9.47 -9.76 -1.24
N ALA A 101 8.38 -10.32 -0.73
CA ALA A 101 8.40 -11.16 0.47
C ALA A 101 9.32 -12.37 0.31
N ILE A 102 9.19 -13.10 -0.81
CA ILE A 102 10.00 -14.28 -1.13
C ILE A 102 11.48 -13.89 -1.28
N ALA A 103 11.77 -12.84 -2.05
CA ALA A 103 13.16 -12.40 -2.28
C ALA A 103 13.87 -11.99 -0.98
N ASN A 104 13.13 -11.46 -0.01
CA ASN A 104 13.67 -11.00 1.27
C ASN A 104 13.48 -12.00 2.42
N ARG A 105 13.02 -13.23 2.12
CA ARG A 105 12.76 -14.29 3.12
C ARG A 105 11.87 -13.81 4.27
N VAL A 106 10.84 -13.03 3.92
CA VAL A 106 9.84 -12.54 4.86
C VAL A 106 9.01 -13.71 5.37
N GLU A 107 8.82 -13.78 6.68
CA GLU A 107 8.06 -14.82 7.35
C GLU A 107 6.58 -14.46 7.50
N LEU A 108 6.26 -13.17 7.49
CA LEU A 108 4.91 -12.67 7.68
C LEU A 108 4.65 -11.44 6.83
N VAL A 109 3.56 -11.47 6.07
CA VAL A 109 3.00 -10.30 5.39
C VAL A 109 1.66 -9.97 6.03
N TYR A 110 1.42 -8.69 6.37
CA TYR A 110 0.13 -8.27 6.90
C TYR A 110 -0.30 -6.91 6.37
N GLN A 111 -1.61 -6.66 6.39
CA GLN A 111 -2.22 -5.38 6.06
C GLN A 111 -3.29 -5.03 7.09
N ILE A 112 -3.34 -3.78 7.52
CA ILE A 112 -4.44 -3.26 8.34
C ILE A 112 -5.48 -2.66 7.40
N MET A 113 -6.71 -3.16 7.47
CA MET A 113 -7.83 -2.64 6.70
C MET A 113 -8.67 -1.71 7.57
N CYS A 114 -8.88 -0.48 7.13
CA CYS A 114 -9.86 0.41 7.76
C CYS A 114 -11.27 -0.02 7.30
N ARG A 115 -12.17 -0.34 8.25
CA ARG A 115 -13.56 -0.65 7.92
C ARG A 115 -14.26 0.61 7.44
N LYS A 116 -14.71 0.64 6.18
CA LYS A 116 -15.83 1.50 5.80
C LYS A 116 -17.12 0.93 6.39
N THR A 117 -18.03 1.80 6.83
CA THR A 117 -19.40 1.45 7.27
C THR A 117 -20.07 0.53 6.22
N PRO A 118 -20.94 -0.42 6.61
CA PRO A 118 -21.09 -1.69 5.91
C PRO A 118 -21.88 -1.55 4.60
N SER A 119 -21.17 -1.47 3.49
CA SER A 119 -21.73 -1.77 2.16
C SER A 119 -20.79 -2.59 1.28
N PHE A 120 -19.65 -3.04 1.79
CA PHE A 120 -18.73 -3.91 1.06
C PHE A 120 -18.91 -5.37 1.46
N ARG A 121 -19.67 -6.14 0.66
CA ARG A 121 -19.52 -7.60 0.60
C ARG A 121 -18.30 -7.88 -0.27
N ALA A 122 -17.23 -8.39 0.35
CA ALA A 122 -16.16 -9.04 -0.38
C ALA A 122 -16.66 -10.46 -0.71
N GLU A 123 -17.18 -10.65 -1.91
CA GLU A 123 -17.27 -11.97 -2.51
C GLU A 123 -15.95 -12.21 -3.26
N ILE A 124 -15.28 -13.30 -2.91
CA ILE A 124 -14.05 -13.80 -3.54
C ILE A 124 -14.46 -14.65 -4.75
#